data_AF-A0A3M1R0D4-F1
#
_entry.id   AF-A0A3M1R0D4-F1
#
_cell.length_a   1.000
_cell.length_b   1.000
_cell.length_c   1.000
_cell.angle_alpha   90.00
_cell.angle_beta   90.00
_cell.angle_gamma   90.00
#
_symmetry.space_group_name_H-M   'P 1'
#
loop_
_entity.id
_entity.type
_entity.pdbx_description
1 polymer ?
#
loop_
_entity_poly.entity_id
_entity_poly.type
_entity_poly.pdbx_seq_one_letter_code
_entity_poly.pdbx_strand_id
1 'polypeptide(L)'
;EAFYDAAHAFNYAERYQMPVIHLMDKALASTTRTVPPFDLHAVRIDRGQVATPPAEGNGHVPYPRFALTESGISPRPLLGQPGGMHWLTGGEHTEVGLVTEDPEIRERMMEKRARKLELVLQQLPQEEKFQIYGAPDAPFTILSWGSNKGAIQEALQRLEADGIAARLVQVRLLWPFPGAALMPLLDSAHPLVVVELNFSGQFAHLLREETGRTPDHLVVKYNGRPFSGQELYRAFQAIHSGKSEHRVVVRNPYE
;
A
#
# COMPACT_ATOMS: atom_id res chain seq x y z
N GLU A 1 2.38 10.98 7.38
CA GLU A 1 1.72 9.79 6.81
C GLU A 1 0.22 10.01 6.81
N ALA A 2 -0.54 9.66 7.85
CA ALA A 2 -2.02 9.74 7.86
C ALA A 2 -2.64 10.98 7.19
N PHE A 3 -2.16 12.20 7.49
CA PHE A 3 -2.66 13.43 6.85
C PHE A 3 -2.41 13.47 5.33
N TYR A 4 -1.16 13.27 4.90
CA TYR A 4 -0.79 13.30 3.48
C TYR A 4 -1.37 12.10 2.73
N ASP A 5 -1.40 10.92 3.35
CA ASP A 5 -1.93 9.69 2.75
C ASP A 5 -3.42 9.77 2.50
N ALA A 6 -4.18 10.52 3.32
CA ALA A 6 -5.56 10.83 3.02
C ALA A 6 -5.71 11.64 1.73
N ALA A 7 -4.86 12.66 1.51
CA ALA A 7 -4.88 13.44 0.27
C ALA A 7 -4.46 12.60 -0.94
N HIS A 8 -3.40 11.79 -0.81
CA HIS A 8 -2.98 10.85 -1.83
C HIS A 8 -4.10 9.86 -2.18
N ALA A 9 -4.83 9.34 -1.19
CA ALA A 9 -5.93 8.41 -1.43
C ALA A 9 -7.03 9.00 -2.31
N PHE A 10 -7.41 10.27 -2.09
CA PHE A 10 -8.36 10.96 -2.97
C PHE A 10 -7.81 11.15 -4.38
N ASN A 11 -6.55 11.58 -4.50
CA ASN A 11 -5.89 11.75 -5.80
C ASN A 11 -5.80 10.43 -6.57
N TYR A 12 -5.38 9.34 -5.93
CA TYR A 12 -5.30 8.02 -6.56
C TYR A 12 -6.68 7.53 -7.00
N ALA A 13 -7.71 7.77 -6.19
CA ALA A 13 -9.08 7.38 -6.52
C ALA A 13 -9.57 8.08 -7.79
N GLU A 14 -9.28 9.37 -7.96
CA GLU A 14 -9.65 10.11 -9.16
C GLU A 14 -8.73 9.81 -10.36
N ARG A 15 -7.42 9.77 -10.15
CA ARG A 15 -6.41 9.52 -11.18
C ARG A 15 -6.55 8.15 -11.82
N TYR A 16 -6.66 7.11 -11.00
CA TYR A 16 -6.75 5.72 -11.49
C TYR A 16 -8.20 5.22 -11.61
N GLN A 17 -9.18 6.00 -11.16
CA GLN A 17 -10.60 5.66 -11.22
C GLN A 17 -10.87 4.27 -10.59
N MET A 18 -10.31 4.04 -9.40
CA MET A 18 -10.44 2.81 -8.62
C MET A 18 -10.80 3.14 -7.18
N PRO A 19 -11.49 2.24 -6.46
CA PRO A 19 -11.60 2.35 -5.02
C PRO A 19 -10.22 2.34 -4.37
N VAL A 20 -10.01 3.21 -3.38
CA VAL A 20 -8.78 3.26 -2.58
C VAL A 20 -9.15 3.02 -1.13
N ILE A 21 -8.50 2.05 -0.51
CA ILE A 21 -8.68 1.72 0.90
C ILE A 21 -7.49 2.28 1.67
N HIS A 22 -7.71 3.38 2.40
CA HIS A 22 -6.71 3.95 3.30
C HIS A 22 -6.82 3.26 4.68
N LEU A 23 -5.86 2.37 4.96
CA LEU A 23 -5.85 1.61 6.21
C LEU A 23 -5.19 2.39 7.34
N MET A 24 -5.93 2.56 8.43
CA MET A 24 -5.44 3.08 9.70
C MET A 24 -5.88 2.16 10.83
N ASP A 25 -4.99 1.89 11.77
CA ASP A 25 -5.34 1.14 12.97
C ASP A 25 -5.81 2.07 14.12
N LYS A 26 -6.45 1.46 15.12
CA LYS A 26 -6.96 2.16 16.30
C LYS A 26 -5.85 2.89 17.06
N ALA A 27 -4.63 2.36 17.12
CA ALA A 27 -3.56 2.98 17.88
C ALA A 27 -3.21 4.34 17.26
N LEU A 28 -3.12 4.45 15.93
CA LEU A 28 -2.97 5.74 15.26
C LEU A 28 -4.18 6.65 15.45
N ALA A 29 -5.39 6.12 15.33
CA ALA A 29 -6.62 6.91 15.41
C ALA A 29 -6.88 7.49 16.82
N SER A 30 -6.44 6.81 17.88
CA SER A 30 -6.68 7.20 19.28
C SER A 30 -5.50 7.90 19.96
N THR A 31 -4.34 7.98 19.29
CA THR A 31 -3.14 8.62 19.87
C THR A 31 -2.99 10.04 19.35
N THR A 32 -2.85 11.00 20.26
CA THR A 32 -2.47 12.38 19.91
C THR A 32 -0.96 12.54 20.03
N ARG A 33 -0.38 13.31 19.10
CA ARG A 33 1.05 13.62 19.10
C ARG A 33 1.27 15.08 18.72
N THR A 34 2.24 15.71 19.37
CA THR A 34 2.75 17.00 18.91
C THR A 34 3.54 16.77 17.62
N VAL A 35 3.14 17.45 16.56
CA VAL A 35 3.78 17.39 15.25
C VAL A 35 4.04 18.80 14.74
N PRO A 36 5.06 19.02 13.89
CA PRO A 36 5.18 20.27 13.15
C PRO A 36 3.90 20.55 12.36
N PRO A 37 3.57 21.83 12.10
CA PRO A 37 2.47 22.19 11.21
C PRO A 37 2.58 21.46 9.86
N PHE A 38 1.44 21.01 9.33
CA PHE A 38 1.42 20.37 8.01
C PHE A 38 1.70 21.39 6.90
N ASP A 39 2.49 20.99 5.92
CA ASP A 39 2.72 21.79 4.72
C ASP A 39 1.57 21.56 3.74
N LEU A 40 0.68 22.56 3.64
CA LEU A 40 -0.46 22.50 2.73
C LEU A 40 -0.05 22.66 1.26
N HIS A 41 1.12 23.23 0.97
CA HIS A 41 1.62 23.36 -0.41
C HIS A 41 2.11 22.03 -0.99
N ALA A 42 2.47 21.09 -0.13
CA ALA A 42 2.77 19.71 -0.53
C ALA A 42 1.51 18.96 -0.98
N VAL A 43 0.31 19.41 -0.62
CA VAL A 43 -0.96 18.79 -1.02
C VAL A 43 -1.41 19.37 -2.37
N ARG A 44 -1.21 18.60 -3.44
CA ARG A 44 -1.73 18.91 -4.78
C ARG A 44 -3.01 18.13 -5.05
N ILE A 45 -3.98 18.75 -5.72
CA ILE A 45 -5.21 18.08 -6.14
C ILE A 45 -5.03 17.56 -7.57
N ASP A 46 -5.03 16.24 -7.73
CA ASP A 46 -4.96 15.56 -9.03
C ASP A 46 -6.33 14.93 -9.33
N ARG A 47 -7.11 15.59 -10.20
CA ARG A 47 -8.44 15.13 -10.62
C ARG A 47 -8.39 13.99 -11.63
N GLY A 48 -7.20 13.61 -12.10
CA GLY A 48 -7.01 12.63 -13.16
C GLY A 48 -7.54 13.10 -14.52
N GLN A 49 -7.88 12.12 -15.36
CA GLN A 49 -8.41 12.36 -16.70
C GLN A 49 -9.91 12.70 -16.68
N VAL A 50 -10.25 13.93 -16.29
CA VAL A 50 -11.61 14.47 -16.43
C VAL A 50 -11.83 14.92 -17.88
N ALA A 51 -12.89 14.44 -18.50
CA ALA A 51 -13.26 14.81 -19.86
C ALA A 51 -14.21 16.02 -19.86
N THR A 52 -14.12 16.84 -20.90
CA THR A 52 -15.12 17.85 -21.25
C THR A 52 -15.65 17.51 -22.64
N PRO A 53 -16.72 16.69 -22.73
CA PRO A 53 -17.30 16.33 -24.02
C PRO A 53 -17.84 17.57 -24.78
N PRO A 54 -17.86 17.56 -26.12
CA PRO A 54 -18.45 18.64 -26.90
C PRO A 54 -19.94 18.83 -26.56
N ALA A 55 -20.39 20.07 -26.38
CA ALA A 55 -21.75 20.37 -25.94
C ALA A 55 -22.83 19.95 -26.95
N GLU A 56 -22.50 19.97 -28.24
CA GLU A 56 -23.38 19.51 -29.32
C GLU A 56 -23.50 17.97 -29.36
N GLY A 57 -22.70 17.27 -28.55
CA GLY A 57 -22.58 15.82 -28.54
C GLY A 57 -21.95 15.28 -29.83
N ASN A 58 -22.00 13.95 -29.99
CA ASN A 58 -21.70 13.27 -31.25
C ASN A 58 -23.01 12.82 -31.94
N GLY A 59 -24.03 13.68 -31.93
CA GLY A 59 -25.40 13.30 -32.30
C GLY A 59 -26.07 12.39 -31.26
N HIS A 60 -26.75 11.33 -31.69
CA HIS A 60 -27.38 10.32 -30.81
C HIS A 60 -26.39 9.27 -30.25
N VAL A 61 -25.09 9.39 -30.55
CA VAL A 61 -24.07 8.43 -30.11
C VAL A 61 -23.68 8.71 -28.65
N PRO A 62 -23.82 7.72 -27.75
CA PRO A 62 -23.39 7.84 -26.36
C PRO A 62 -21.88 8.02 -26.22
N TYR A 63 -21.46 8.76 -25.20
CA TYR A 63 -20.05 8.98 -24.87
C TYR A 63 -19.39 7.65 -24.42
N PRO A 64 -18.20 7.30 -24.94
CA PRO A 64 -17.50 6.08 -24.58
C PRO A 64 -16.82 6.22 -23.21
N ARG A 65 -17.60 6.19 -22.13
CA ARG A 65 -17.13 6.30 -20.74
C ARG A 65 -16.03 5.29 -20.41
N PHE A 66 -16.10 4.11 -21.00
CA PHE A 66 -15.19 3.00 -20.80
C PHE A 66 -14.28 2.75 -22.01
N ALA A 67 -13.99 3.80 -22.80
CA ALA A 67 -13.07 3.74 -23.93
C ALA A 67 -11.80 2.92 -23.62
N LEU A 68 -11.42 2.05 -24.55
CA LEU A 68 -10.21 1.25 -24.44
C LEU A 68 -8.98 2.13 -24.72
N THR A 69 -8.14 2.32 -23.71
CA THR A 69 -6.92 3.13 -23.79
C THR A 69 -5.70 2.27 -23.46
N GLU A 70 -4.51 2.69 -23.87
CA GLU A 70 -3.26 2.00 -23.55
C GLU A 70 -3.00 1.95 -22.04
N SER A 71 -3.26 3.06 -21.33
CA SER A 71 -3.10 3.17 -19.88
C SER A 71 -4.19 2.45 -19.06
N GLY A 72 -5.28 2.03 -19.71
CA GLY A 72 -6.47 1.52 -19.02
C GLY A 72 -7.37 2.60 -18.40
N ILE A 73 -6.93 3.85 -18.35
CA ILE A 73 -7.71 4.99 -17.85
C ILE A 73 -8.53 5.58 -18.99
N SER A 74 -9.86 5.50 -18.90
CA SER A 74 -10.76 6.15 -19.83
C SER A 74 -11.06 7.59 -19.38
N PRO A 75 -11.07 8.59 -20.28
CA PRO A 75 -11.45 9.96 -19.92
C PRO A 75 -12.88 10.01 -19.34
N ARG A 76 -13.01 10.58 -18.14
CA ARG A 76 -14.22 10.53 -17.31
C ARG A 76 -15.05 11.81 -17.45
N PRO A 77 -16.23 11.79 -18.08
CA PRO A 77 -17.18 12.89 -18.00
C PRO A 77 -17.83 12.94 -16.61
N LEU A 78 -18.28 14.11 -16.19
CA LEU A 78 -19.12 14.28 -15.00
C LEU A 78 -20.59 14.08 -15.36
N LEU A 79 -21.36 13.53 -14.44
CA LEU A 79 -22.80 13.38 -14.62
C LEU A 79 -23.45 14.75 -14.84
N GLY A 80 -24.34 14.83 -15.83
CA GLY A 80 -25.02 16.07 -16.21
C GLY A 80 -24.26 16.96 -17.20
N GLN A 81 -23.03 16.62 -17.58
CA GLN A 81 -22.32 17.36 -18.64
C GLN A 81 -22.96 17.11 -20.02
N PRO A 82 -23.27 18.18 -20.79
CA PRO A 82 -23.67 18.06 -22.19
C PRO A 82 -22.65 17.24 -23.00
N GLY A 83 -23.14 16.39 -23.90
CA GLY A 83 -22.31 15.47 -24.68
C GLY A 83 -21.72 14.28 -23.92
N GLY A 84 -21.92 14.19 -22.60
CA GLY A 84 -21.40 13.14 -21.74
C GLY A 84 -22.35 11.99 -21.44
N MET A 85 -23.42 11.79 -22.22
CA MET A 85 -24.42 10.73 -21.96
C MET A 85 -23.78 9.33 -22.06
N HIS A 86 -23.86 8.54 -20.99
CA HIS A 86 -23.36 7.16 -20.94
C HIS A 86 -24.13 6.34 -19.90
N TRP A 87 -23.96 5.03 -19.91
CA TRP A 87 -24.53 4.14 -18.88
C TRP A 87 -23.46 3.69 -17.88
N LEU A 88 -23.91 3.40 -16.66
CA LEU A 88 -23.12 2.76 -15.61
C LEU A 88 -23.88 1.50 -15.18
N THR A 89 -23.18 0.39 -15.07
CA THR A 89 -23.75 -0.90 -14.69
C THR A 89 -22.72 -1.72 -13.91
N GLY A 90 -23.20 -2.62 -13.06
CA GLY A 90 -22.38 -3.62 -12.37
C GLY A 90 -22.08 -4.85 -13.23
N GLY A 91 -22.86 -5.09 -14.30
CA GLY A 91 -22.56 -6.13 -15.29
C GLY A 91 -21.35 -5.77 -16.14
N GLU A 92 -20.77 -6.77 -16.83
CA GLU A 92 -19.75 -6.46 -17.84
C GLU A 92 -20.36 -5.61 -18.96
N HIS A 93 -19.57 -4.69 -19.51
CA HIS A 93 -20.08 -3.65 -20.39
C HIS A 93 -19.15 -3.26 -21.52
N THR A 94 -19.76 -2.77 -22.59
CA THR A 94 -19.10 -2.15 -23.75
C THR A 94 -18.50 -0.78 -23.40
N GLU A 95 -17.78 -0.16 -24.34
CA GLU A 95 -17.13 1.15 -24.15
C GLU A 95 -18.10 2.28 -23.76
N VAL A 96 -19.39 2.17 -24.10
CA VAL A 96 -20.43 3.14 -23.76
C VAL A 96 -21.23 2.77 -22.51
N GLY A 97 -20.96 1.62 -21.90
CA GLY A 97 -21.60 1.17 -20.65
C GLY A 97 -22.83 0.28 -20.82
N LEU A 98 -23.13 -0.20 -22.03
CA LEU A 98 -24.19 -1.18 -22.27
C LEU A 98 -23.72 -2.57 -21.86
N VAL A 99 -24.60 -3.33 -21.21
CA VAL A 99 -24.31 -4.71 -20.76
C VAL A 99 -23.96 -5.60 -21.95
N THR A 100 -22.95 -6.45 -21.78
CA THR A 100 -22.52 -7.43 -22.77
C THR A 100 -22.02 -8.71 -22.11
N GLU A 101 -22.18 -9.82 -22.81
CA GLU A 101 -21.62 -11.14 -22.46
C GLU A 101 -20.64 -11.63 -23.54
N ASP A 102 -20.30 -10.76 -24.49
CA ASP A 102 -19.34 -11.08 -25.54
C ASP A 102 -17.94 -11.36 -24.94
N PRO A 103 -17.33 -12.53 -25.25
CA PRO A 103 -16.08 -12.94 -24.63
C PRO A 103 -14.89 -12.04 -25.03
N GLU A 104 -14.83 -11.56 -26.28
CA GLU A 104 -13.73 -10.71 -26.74
C GLU A 104 -13.79 -9.33 -26.05
N ILE A 105 -14.99 -8.77 -25.90
CA ILE A 105 -15.17 -7.53 -25.15
C ILE A 105 -14.85 -7.74 -23.67
N ARG A 106 -15.26 -8.87 -23.09
CA ARG A 106 -14.98 -9.22 -21.70
C ARG A 106 -13.48 -9.28 -21.43
N GLU A 107 -12.70 -9.96 -22.27
CA GLU A 107 -11.24 -10.03 -22.17
C GLU A 107 -10.61 -8.64 -22.20
N ARG A 108 -10.92 -7.85 -23.23
CA ARG A 108 -10.36 -6.49 -23.41
C ARG A 108 -10.71 -5.56 -22.24
N MET A 109 -11.94 -5.63 -21.73
CA MET A 109 -12.37 -4.80 -20.59
C MET A 109 -11.75 -5.24 -19.27
N MET A 110 -11.54 -6.54 -19.07
CA MET A 110 -10.83 -7.06 -17.89
C MET A 110 -9.37 -6.61 -17.90
N GLU A 111 -8.66 -6.84 -18.99
CA GLU A 111 -7.26 -6.42 -19.16
C GLU A 111 -7.09 -4.92 -19.00
N LYS A 112 -8.01 -4.13 -19.56
CA LYS A 112 -8.01 -2.67 -19.38
C LYS A 112 -8.07 -2.29 -17.90
N ARG A 113 -8.95 -2.92 -17.10
CA ARG A 113 -9.06 -2.62 -15.66
C ARG A 113 -7.83 -3.10 -14.89
N ALA A 114 -7.27 -4.25 -15.24
CA ALA A 114 -6.08 -4.81 -14.62
C ALA A 114 -4.83 -3.93 -14.85
N ARG A 115 -4.63 -3.43 -16.08
CA ARG A 115 -3.54 -2.50 -16.44
C ARG A 115 -3.46 -1.26 -15.55
N LYS A 116 -4.58 -0.83 -14.95
CA LYS A 116 -4.58 0.30 -14.01
C LYS A 116 -3.77 0.00 -12.74
N LEU A 117 -3.77 -1.25 -12.25
CA LEU A 117 -2.97 -1.66 -11.10
C LEU A 117 -1.48 -1.69 -11.45
N GLU A 118 -1.13 -2.17 -12.65
CA GLU A 118 0.24 -2.12 -13.15
C GLU A 118 0.74 -0.67 -13.27
N LEU A 119 -0.12 0.23 -13.78
CA LEU A 119 0.18 1.64 -13.89
C LEU A 119 0.45 2.30 -12.54
N VAL A 120 -0.31 1.92 -11.49
CA VAL A 120 -0.06 2.35 -10.10
C VAL A 120 1.36 1.94 -9.68
N LEU A 121 1.76 0.68 -9.87
CA LEU A 121 3.11 0.23 -9.53
C LEU A 121 4.20 0.97 -10.33
N GLN A 122 3.95 1.33 -11.59
CA GLN A 122 4.93 2.04 -12.40
C GLN A 122 5.07 3.51 -12.02
N GLN A 123 3.94 4.18 -11.72
CA GLN A 123 3.90 5.64 -11.54
C GLN A 123 4.11 6.12 -10.11
N LEU A 124 3.77 5.31 -9.10
CA LEU A 124 4.00 5.76 -7.72
C LEU A 124 5.50 5.83 -7.43
N PRO A 125 5.96 6.90 -6.77
CA PRO A 125 7.35 6.99 -6.34
C PRO A 125 7.64 5.98 -5.23
N GLN A 126 8.91 5.68 -4.99
CA GLN A 126 9.31 4.64 -4.05
C GLN A 126 8.79 4.93 -2.64
N GLU A 127 8.90 6.17 -2.18
CA GLU A 127 8.51 6.61 -0.84
C GLU A 127 7.02 6.45 -0.54
N GLU A 128 6.16 6.43 -1.58
CA GLU A 128 4.73 6.15 -1.46
C GLU A 128 4.45 4.64 -1.44
N LYS A 129 5.39 3.81 -1.95
CA LYS A 129 5.33 2.34 -1.89
C LYS A 129 5.90 1.80 -0.58
N PHE A 130 7.11 2.21 -0.22
CA PHE A 130 7.80 1.84 1.01
C PHE A 130 8.87 2.87 1.41
N GLN A 131 9.26 2.88 2.68
CA GLN A 131 10.34 3.71 3.20
C GLN A 131 11.35 2.87 3.98
N ILE A 132 12.61 3.32 4.03
CA ILE A 132 13.71 2.65 4.73
C ILE A 132 14.18 3.53 5.88
N TYR A 133 14.38 2.94 7.05
CA TYR A 133 14.90 3.60 8.25
C TYR A 133 16.01 2.76 8.91
N GLY A 134 16.82 3.39 9.76
CA GLY A 134 17.99 2.73 10.37
C GLY A 134 19.18 2.73 9.41
N ALA A 135 20.01 1.68 9.46
CA ALA A 135 21.19 1.54 8.61
C ALA A 135 20.82 0.92 7.25
N PRO A 136 20.75 1.68 6.14
CA PRO A 136 20.11 1.22 4.90
C PRO A 136 20.75 -0.04 4.28
N ASP A 137 22.05 -0.23 4.49
CA ASP A 137 22.82 -1.37 3.97
C ASP A 137 22.92 -2.55 4.95
N ALA A 138 22.28 -2.45 6.12
CA ALA A 138 22.32 -3.51 7.10
C ALA A 138 21.57 -4.77 6.61
N PRO A 139 22.16 -5.97 6.72
CA PRO A 139 21.50 -7.21 6.32
C PRO A 139 20.35 -7.56 7.26
N PHE A 140 20.44 -7.24 8.56
CA PHE A 140 19.33 -7.44 9.49
C PHE A 140 18.16 -6.52 9.12
N THR A 141 17.15 -7.11 8.47
CA THR A 141 16.06 -6.38 7.83
C THR A 141 14.75 -6.70 8.52
N ILE A 142 14.11 -5.67 9.03
CA ILE A 142 12.75 -5.73 9.57
C ILE A 142 11.79 -5.22 8.49
N LEU A 143 10.81 -6.03 8.10
CA LEU A 143 9.74 -5.65 7.20
C LEU A 143 8.44 -5.50 8.00
N SER A 144 7.77 -4.35 7.88
CA SER A 144 6.51 -4.11 8.60
C SER A 144 5.65 -3.06 7.89
N TRP A 145 4.46 -2.81 8.42
CA TRP A 145 3.51 -1.82 7.94
C TRP A 145 2.73 -1.20 9.12
N GLY A 146 2.03 -0.09 8.86
CA GLY A 146 1.12 0.55 9.82
C GLY A 146 1.79 1.15 11.07
N SER A 147 1.08 1.17 12.20
CA SER A 147 1.53 1.79 13.47
C SER A 147 2.81 1.22 14.07
N ASN A 148 3.21 0.01 13.67
CA ASN A 148 4.40 -0.67 14.22
C ASN A 148 5.69 0.14 13.99
N LYS A 149 5.70 0.99 12.95
CA LYS A 149 6.84 1.84 12.57
C LYS A 149 7.50 2.52 13.76
N GLY A 150 6.73 3.21 14.59
CA GLY A 150 7.30 4.01 15.68
C GLY A 150 8.04 3.17 16.73
N ALA A 151 7.47 2.02 17.10
CA ALA A 151 8.09 1.11 18.05
C ALA A 151 9.32 0.43 17.45
N ILE A 152 9.29 0.07 16.16
CA ILE A 152 10.45 -0.51 15.47
C ILE A 152 11.59 0.53 15.38
N GLN A 153 11.30 1.78 15.04
CA GLN A 153 12.31 2.85 14.99
C GLN A 153 12.98 3.07 16.35
N GLU A 154 12.22 3.04 17.45
CA GLU A 154 12.80 3.10 18.80
C GLU A 154 13.68 1.88 19.09
N ALA A 155 13.25 0.68 18.67
CA ALA A 155 14.06 -0.53 18.82
C ALA A 155 15.36 -0.47 18.01
N LEU A 156 15.33 0.07 16.78
CA LEU A 156 16.52 0.28 15.96
C LEU A 156 17.53 1.21 16.62
N GLN A 157 17.08 2.32 17.22
CA GLN A 157 17.97 3.24 17.96
C GLN A 157 18.69 2.54 19.13
N ARG A 158 17.98 1.65 19.83
CA ARG A 158 18.56 0.85 20.93
C ARG A 158 19.55 -0.20 20.42
N LEU A 159 19.24 -0.86 19.30
CA LEU A 159 20.18 -1.80 18.66
C LEU A 159 21.44 -1.09 18.17
N GLU A 160 21.31 0.10 17.60
CA GLU A 160 22.43 0.92 17.16
C GLU A 160 23.35 1.30 18.34
N ALA A 161 22.77 1.63 19.50
CA ALA A 161 23.53 1.88 20.72
C ALA A 161 24.32 0.65 21.22
N ASP A 162 23.86 -0.56 20.90
CA ASP A 162 24.57 -1.82 21.16
C ASP A 162 25.56 -2.21 20.05
N GLY A 163 25.71 -1.39 19.00
CA GLY A 163 26.56 -1.69 17.84
C GLY A 163 25.95 -2.69 16.86
N ILE A 164 24.64 -2.94 16.94
CA ILE A 164 23.92 -3.86 16.03
C ILE A 164 23.24 -3.03 14.93
N ALA A 165 23.81 -3.07 13.73
CA ALA A 165 23.21 -2.44 12.56
C ALA A 165 21.99 -3.21 12.05
N ALA A 166 20.85 -2.54 11.93
CA ALA A 166 19.62 -3.07 11.37
C ALA A 166 18.82 -1.99 10.63
N ARG A 167 17.93 -2.43 9.73
CA ARG A 167 17.03 -1.54 8.98
C ARG A 167 15.57 -1.94 9.11
N LEU A 168 14.70 -0.95 9.04
CA LEU A 168 13.26 -1.13 8.84
C LEU A 168 12.91 -0.78 7.40
N VAL A 169 12.27 -1.69 6.70
CA VAL A 169 11.53 -1.44 5.46
C VAL A 169 10.05 -1.36 5.82
N GLN A 170 9.50 -0.14 5.84
CA GLN A 170 8.09 0.11 6.09
C GLN A 170 7.33 0.08 4.77
N VAL A 171 6.51 -0.95 4.53
CA VAL A 171 5.60 -0.99 3.38
C VAL A 171 4.40 -0.10 3.64
N ARG A 172 4.09 0.76 2.66
CA ARG A 172 2.99 1.74 2.69
C ARG A 172 1.90 1.40 1.68
N LEU A 173 2.26 0.85 0.52
CA LEU A 173 1.33 0.31 -0.46
C LEU A 173 1.21 -1.21 -0.28
N LEU A 174 0.09 -1.67 0.27
CA LEU A 174 -0.18 -3.11 0.42
C LEU A 174 -0.69 -3.75 -0.87
N TRP A 175 -1.52 -3.03 -1.64
CA TRP A 175 -2.04 -3.52 -2.91
C TRP A 175 -2.17 -2.37 -3.91
N PRO A 176 -1.69 -2.52 -5.16
CA PRO A 176 -0.88 -3.64 -5.67
C PRO A 176 0.48 -3.71 -4.95
N PHE A 177 0.95 -4.92 -4.63
CA PHE A 177 2.14 -5.09 -3.79
C PHE A 177 3.43 -4.76 -4.56
N PRO A 178 4.37 -3.97 -4.00
CA PRO A 178 5.58 -3.55 -4.71
C PRO A 178 6.70 -4.60 -4.69
N GLY A 179 6.38 -5.87 -4.98
CA GLY A 179 7.29 -7.01 -4.83
C GLY A 179 8.61 -6.86 -5.60
N ALA A 180 8.55 -6.46 -6.88
CA ALA A 180 9.73 -6.25 -7.70
C ALA A 180 10.68 -5.16 -7.15
N ALA A 181 10.11 -4.09 -6.58
CA ALA A 181 10.89 -2.99 -6.01
C ALA A 181 11.49 -3.36 -4.63
N LEU A 182 10.85 -4.28 -3.90
CA LEU A 182 11.36 -4.79 -2.62
C LEU A 182 12.44 -5.87 -2.79
N MET A 183 12.46 -6.59 -3.91
CA MET A 183 13.33 -7.77 -4.09
C MET A 183 14.81 -7.54 -3.75
N PRO A 184 15.48 -6.44 -4.18
CA PRO A 184 16.89 -6.21 -3.81
C PRO A 184 17.13 -6.12 -2.30
N LEU A 185 16.16 -5.58 -1.56
CA LEU A 185 16.21 -5.49 -0.09
C LEU A 185 15.95 -6.85 0.56
N LEU A 186 15.05 -7.64 -0.03
CA LEU A 186 14.72 -8.98 0.44
C LEU A 186 15.88 -9.95 0.19
N ASP A 187 16.59 -9.84 -0.93
CA ASP A 187 17.72 -10.72 -1.27
C ASP A 187 18.94 -10.47 -0.40
N SER A 188 19.15 -9.22 0.04
CA SER A 188 20.22 -8.86 0.97
C SER A 188 19.85 -9.06 2.45
N ALA A 189 18.61 -9.46 2.75
CA ALA A 189 18.11 -9.58 4.11
C ALA A 189 18.58 -10.87 4.80
N HIS A 190 19.39 -10.72 5.86
CA HIS A 190 19.88 -11.80 6.71
C HIS A 190 20.06 -11.31 8.17
N PRO A 191 19.13 -11.62 9.10
CA PRO A 191 17.83 -12.25 8.87
C PRO A 191 16.79 -11.28 8.31
N LEU A 192 15.77 -11.81 7.63
CA LEU A 192 14.52 -11.15 7.28
C LEU A 192 13.47 -11.39 8.38
N VAL A 193 13.05 -10.32 9.05
CA VAL A 193 12.07 -10.38 10.13
C VAL A 193 10.81 -9.63 9.75
N VAL A 194 9.65 -10.30 9.77
CA VAL A 194 8.35 -9.63 9.60
C VAL A 194 7.73 -9.34 10.96
N VAL A 195 7.25 -8.10 11.15
CA VAL A 195 6.60 -7.66 12.39
C VAL A 195 5.16 -7.24 12.09
N GLU A 196 4.18 -7.84 12.77
CA GLU A 196 2.77 -7.49 12.58
C GLU A 196 1.85 -7.76 13.80
N LEU A 197 0.73 -7.05 13.86
CA LEU A 197 -0.25 -7.10 14.96
C LEU A 197 -1.44 -8.01 14.65
N ASN A 198 -1.18 -9.26 14.25
CA ASN A 198 -2.22 -10.26 14.06
C ASN A 198 -1.70 -11.67 14.33
N PHE A 199 -2.63 -12.62 14.49
CA PHE A 199 -2.28 -14.01 14.77
C PHE A 199 -1.76 -14.74 13.53
N SER A 200 -2.42 -14.59 12.38
CA SER A 200 -2.19 -15.45 11.21
C SER A 200 -0.94 -15.14 10.41
N GLY A 201 -0.31 -13.98 10.59
CA GLY A 201 0.83 -13.58 9.78
C GLY A 201 0.42 -13.06 8.39
N GLN A 202 -0.66 -12.27 8.31
CA GLN A 202 -1.28 -11.90 7.03
C GLN A 202 -0.32 -11.19 6.08
N PHE A 203 0.50 -10.29 6.61
CA PHE A 203 1.47 -9.56 5.82
C PHE A 203 2.63 -10.45 5.38
N ALA A 204 3.07 -11.38 6.22
CA ALA A 204 4.02 -12.41 5.81
C ALA A 204 3.47 -13.32 4.69
N HIS A 205 2.17 -13.63 4.69
CA HIS A 205 1.54 -14.38 3.61
C HIS A 205 1.52 -13.60 2.30
N LEU A 206 1.13 -12.31 2.34
CA LEU A 206 1.16 -11.44 1.17
C LEU A 206 2.57 -11.31 0.59
N LEU A 207 3.57 -11.11 1.45
CA LEU A 207 4.98 -11.08 1.03
C LEU A 207 5.34 -12.36 0.26
N ARG A 208 4.99 -13.53 0.81
CA ARG A 208 5.29 -14.82 0.20
C ARG A 208 4.56 -15.03 -1.12
N GLU A 209 3.29 -14.65 -1.20
CA GLU A 209 2.50 -14.71 -2.43
C GLU A 209 3.13 -13.89 -3.56
N GLU A 210 3.55 -12.67 -3.25
CA GLU A 210 3.99 -11.70 -4.26
C GLU A 210 5.49 -11.77 -4.60
N THR A 211 6.29 -12.44 -3.76
CA THR A 211 7.76 -12.48 -3.93
C THR A 211 8.37 -13.87 -3.83
N GLY A 212 7.61 -14.87 -3.36
CA GLY A 212 8.14 -16.19 -3.00
C GLY A 212 9.01 -16.19 -1.74
N ARG A 213 9.34 -15.03 -1.15
CA ARG A 213 10.20 -14.94 0.03
C ARG A 213 9.41 -15.24 1.30
N THR A 214 9.95 -16.14 2.13
CA THR A 214 9.42 -16.43 3.47
C THR A 214 10.33 -15.74 4.50
N PRO A 215 9.80 -15.05 5.51
CA PRO A 215 10.64 -14.45 6.53
C PRO A 215 11.32 -15.52 7.39
N ASP A 216 12.56 -15.25 7.79
CA ASP A 216 13.32 -16.08 8.73
C ASP A 216 12.68 -16.05 10.13
N HIS A 217 12.13 -14.89 10.50
CA HIS A 217 11.35 -14.75 11.73
C HIS A 217 10.06 -13.95 11.53
N LEU A 218 9.00 -14.39 12.21
CA LEU A 218 7.71 -13.72 12.28
C LEU A 218 7.43 -13.30 13.72
N VAL A 219 7.48 -11.99 13.98
CA VAL A 219 7.20 -11.38 15.27
C VAL A 219 5.76 -10.88 15.29
N VAL A 220 4.94 -11.48 16.16
CA VAL A 220 3.50 -11.20 16.24
C VAL A 220 3.06 -10.80 17.63
N LYS A 221 2.02 -9.97 17.69
CA LYS A 221 1.29 -9.65 18.93
C LYS A 221 -0.19 -9.46 18.60
N TYR A 222 -1.05 -10.02 19.44
CA TYR A 222 -2.50 -10.09 19.18
C TYR A 222 -3.32 -10.02 20.47
N ASN A 223 -2.78 -9.38 21.51
CA ASN A 223 -3.46 -9.16 22.79
C ASN A 223 -4.18 -7.80 22.87
N GLY A 224 -4.38 -7.12 21.73
CA GLY A 224 -5.04 -5.82 21.65
C GLY A 224 -4.20 -4.62 22.11
N ARG A 225 -2.95 -4.82 22.51
CA ARG A 225 -2.01 -3.74 22.87
C ARG A 225 -0.98 -3.52 21.75
N PRO A 226 -0.59 -2.27 21.47
CA PRO A 226 0.49 -2.00 20.52
C PRO A 226 1.82 -2.56 21.03
N PHE A 227 2.78 -2.73 20.12
CA PHE A 227 4.17 -2.97 20.50
C PHE A 227 4.75 -1.74 21.20
N SER A 228 5.61 -1.98 22.20
CA SER A 228 6.56 -0.99 22.69
C SER A 228 7.93 -1.19 22.03
N GLY A 229 8.73 -0.12 21.95
CA GLY A 229 10.10 -0.24 21.44
C GLY A 229 10.96 -1.19 22.26
N GLN A 230 10.76 -1.24 23.58
CA GLN A 230 11.48 -2.15 24.47
C GLN A 230 11.16 -3.63 24.21
N GLU A 231 9.89 -3.96 23.93
CA GLU A 231 9.49 -5.34 23.58
C GLU A 231 10.15 -5.79 22.27
N LEU A 232 10.07 -4.94 21.24
CA LEU A 232 10.65 -5.25 19.93
C LEU A 232 12.17 -5.32 19.98
N TYR A 233 12.82 -4.42 20.71
CA TYR A 233 14.26 -4.46 20.93
C TYR A 233 14.70 -5.80 21.55
N ARG A 234 14.01 -6.30 22.58
CA ARG A 234 14.32 -7.62 23.18
C ARG A 234 14.14 -8.75 22.18
N ALA A 235 13.05 -8.73 21.39
CA ALA A 235 12.82 -9.73 20.36
C ALA A 235 13.93 -9.70 19.30
N PHE A 236 14.34 -8.51 18.84
CA PHE A 236 15.40 -8.36 17.84
C PHE A 236 16.77 -8.76 18.37
N GLN A 237 17.11 -8.47 19.64
CA GLN A 237 18.33 -8.98 20.27
C GLN A 237 18.33 -10.52 20.36
N ALA A 238 17.20 -11.13 20.72
CA ALA A 238 17.08 -12.59 20.78
C ALA A 238 17.27 -13.23 19.38
N ILE A 239 16.70 -12.61 18.34
CA ILE A 239 16.89 -13.02 16.95
C ILE A 239 18.35 -12.85 16.52
N HIS A 240 18.96 -11.69 16.76
CA HIS A 240 20.35 -11.42 16.40
C HIS A 240 21.34 -12.38 17.06
N SER A 241 21.08 -12.76 18.32
CA SER A 241 21.91 -13.73 19.06
C SER A 241 21.64 -15.20 18.70
N GLY A 242 20.75 -15.49 17.76
CA GLY A 242 20.41 -16.85 17.33
C GLY A 242 19.60 -17.67 18.36
N LYS A 243 19.00 -17.00 19.35
CA LYS A 243 18.25 -17.63 20.46
C LYS A 243 16.74 -17.62 20.26
N SER A 244 16.27 -17.31 19.05
CA SER A 244 14.85 -17.13 18.75
C SER A 244 14.33 -18.24 17.83
N GLU A 245 13.08 -18.64 18.07
CA GLU A 245 12.32 -19.48 17.14
C GLU A 245 11.92 -18.69 15.88
N HIS A 246 11.46 -19.42 14.86
CA HIS A 246 10.87 -18.82 13.64
C HIS A 246 9.71 -17.88 13.99
N ARG A 247 8.82 -18.30 14.90
CA ARG A 247 7.65 -17.51 15.29
C ARG A 247 7.82 -16.97 16.71
N VAL A 248 7.89 -15.65 16.84
CA VAL A 248 8.03 -14.96 18.12
C VAL A 248 6.71 -14.31 18.49
N VAL A 249 6.08 -14.78 19.56
CA VAL A 249 4.88 -14.12 20.09
C VAL A 249 5.29 -13.19 21.23
N VAL A 250 5.13 -11.88 21.03
CA VAL A 250 5.39 -10.90 22.09
C VAL A 250 4.23 -10.94 23.10
N ARG A 251 4.52 -11.50 24.26
CA ARG A 251 3.61 -11.60 25.41
C ARG A 251 3.76 -10.41 26.34
N ASN A 252 2.81 -10.26 27.25
CA ASN A 252 2.86 -9.23 28.28
C ASN A 252 4.03 -9.54 29.22
N PRO A 253 4.94 -8.60 29.53
CA PRO A 253 6.10 -8.86 30.38
C PRO A 253 5.76 -9.19 31.85
N TYR A 254 4.49 -9.06 32.25
CA TYR A 254 4.00 -9.33 33.60
C TYR A 254 3.25 -10.67 33.73
N GLU A 255 3.28 -11.51 32.69
CA GLU A 255 2.80 -12.90 32.67
C GLU A 255 3.98 -13.84 32.37
#